data_AF-A0A529LRB7-F1
#
_entry.id   AF-A0A529LRB7-F1
#
_cell.length_a   1.000
_cell.length_b   1.000
_cell.length_c   1.000
_cell.angle_alpha   90.00
_cell.angle_beta   90.00
_cell.angle_gamma   90.00
#
_symmetry.space_group_name_H-M   'P 1'
#
loop_
_entity.id
_entity.type
_entity.pdbx_description
1 polymer ?
#
loop_
_entity_poly.entity_id
_entity_poly.type
_entity_poly.pdbx_seq_one_letter_code
_entity_poly.pdbx_strand_id
1 'polypeptide(L)' 'MANRLPIIAVIAAVLLFLLYSSVFVVNAGQQAIVLRFGEIIDVKNEPGIYFKAPFAFFDA' A
#
# COMPACT_ATOMS: atom_id res chain seq x y z
N MET A 1 -24.58 -16.14 -22.91
CA MET A 1 -23.17 -15.72 -22.76
C MET A 1 -23.06 -14.89 -21.48
N ALA A 2 -22.24 -15.29 -20.52
CA ALA A 2 -22.06 -14.49 -19.30
C ALA A 2 -21.23 -13.24 -19.63
N ASN A 3 -21.75 -12.06 -19.27
CA ASN A 3 -21.04 -10.80 -19.46
C ASN A 3 -19.85 -10.74 -18.49
N ARG A 4 -18.64 -10.51 -19.01
CA ARG A 4 -17.39 -10.48 -18.20
C ARG A 4 -17.11 -9.11 -17.58
N LEU A 5 -17.83 -8.07 -18.03
CA LEU A 5 -17.74 -6.70 -17.50
C LEU A 5 -17.83 -6.59 -15.96
N PRO A 6 -18.79 -7.23 -15.25
CA PRO A 6 -18.85 -7.14 -13.80
C PRO A 6 -17.60 -7.69 -13.11
N ILE A 7 -17.03 -8.79 -13.61
CA ILE A 7 -15.79 -9.37 -13.06
C ILE A 7 -14.62 -8.40 -13.25
N ILE A 8 -14.49 -7.81 -14.44
CA ILE A 8 -13.43 -6.84 -14.74
C ILE A 8 -13.57 -5.60 -13.84
N ALA A 9 -14.79 -5.10 -13.64
CA ALA A 9 -15.05 -3.96 -12.78
C ALA A 9 -14.65 -4.24 -11.32
N VAL A 10 -14.96 -5.43 -10.80
CA VAL A 10 -14.56 -5.84 -9.45
C VAL A 10 -13.05 -5.92 -9.32
N ILE A 11 -12.36 -6.55 -10.27
CA ILE A 11 -10.89 -6.65 -10.26
C ILE A 11 -10.25 -5.26 -10.29
N ALA A 12 -10.74 -4.37 -11.16
CA ALA A 12 -10.24 -3.00 -11.26
C ALA A 12 -10.44 -2.23 -9.95
N ALA A 13 -11.61 -2.35 -9.32
CA ALA A 13 -11.91 -1.71 -8.04
C ALA A 13 -10.95 -2.21 -6.93
N VAL A 14 -10.70 -3.52 -6.86
CA VAL A 14 -9.77 -4.11 -5.88
C VAL A 14 -8.35 -3.59 -6.10
N LEU A 15 -7.87 -3.54 -7.34
CA LEU A 15 -6.53 -3.04 -7.66
C LEU A 15 -6.37 -1.55 -7.30
N LEU A 16 -7.36 -0.73 -7.62
CA LEU A 16 -7.35 0.69 -7.26
C LEU A 16 -7.36 0.89 -5.75
N PHE A 17 -8.17 0.10 -5.03
CA PHE A 17 -8.21 0.14 -3.58
C PHE A 17 -6.86 -0.23 -2.95
N LEU A 18 -6.22 -1.31 -3.42
CA LEU A 18 -4.91 -1.74 -2.94
C LEU A 18 -3.84 -0.67 -3.22
N LEU A 19 -3.84 -0.09 -4.42
CA LEU A 19 -2.89 0.95 -4.79
C LEU A 19 -3.05 2.18 -3.87
N TYR A 20 -4.29 2.63 -3.65
CA TYR A 20 -4.59 3.75 -2.76
C TYR A 20 -4.16 3.48 -1.31
N SER A 21 -4.46 2.28 -0.80
CA SER A 21 -4.08 1.87 0.57
C SER A 21 -2.57 1.67 0.74
N SER A 22 -1.81 1.57 -0.35
CA SER A 22 -0.36 1.40 -0.32
C SER A 22 0.39 2.72 -0.20
N VAL A 23 -0.25 3.88 -0.38
CA VAL A 23 0.42 5.18 -0.30
C VAL A 23 0.27 5.78 1.09
N PHE A 24 1.37 6.23 1.68
CA PHE A 24 1.35 7.02 2.91
C PHE A 24 2.30 8.21 2.82
N VAL A 25 1.97 9.27 3.56
CA VAL A 25 2.74 10.53 3.55
C VAL A 25 3.32 10.76 4.93
N VAL A 26 4.61 11.06 4.99
CA VAL A 26 5.33 11.42 6.20
C VAL A 26 5.56 12.92 6.18
N ASN A 27 5.06 13.61 7.19
CA ASN A 27 5.24 15.06 7.34
C ASN A 27 6.54 15.39 8.07
N ALA A 28 7.02 16.62 7.91
CA ALA A 28 8.22 17.09 8.61
C ALA A 28 8.00 17.04 10.13
N GLY A 29 8.92 16.39 10.85
CA GLY A 29 8.83 16.17 12.30
C GLY A 29 8.08 14.89 12.72
N GLN A 30 7.59 14.08 11.78
CA GLN A 30 7.03 12.76 12.05
C GLN A 30 7.99 11.66 11.59
N GLN A 31 8.04 10.56 12.33
CA GLN A 31 8.77 9.35 11.97
C GLN A 31 7.75 8.24 11.72
N ALA A 32 7.81 7.62 10.54
CA ALA A 32 6.95 6.48 10.23
C ALA A 32 7.70 5.18 10.50
N ILE A 33 7.16 4.38 11.42
CA ILE A 33 7.67 3.04 11.73
C ILE A 33 6.80 2.04 10.99
N VAL A 34 7.40 1.32 10.04
CA VAL A 34 6.72 0.27 9.30
C VAL A 34 6.88 -1.03 10.10
N LEU A 35 5.76 -1.49 10.68
CA LEU A 35 5.70 -2.77 11.38
C LEU A 35 5.03 -3.84 10.52
N ARG A 36 5.53 -5.08 10.64
CA ARG A 36 4.92 -6.29 10.09
C ARG A 36 5.04 -7.40 11.11
N PHE A 37 3.89 -7.99 11.47
CA PHE A 37 3.80 -9.02 12.52
C PHE A 37 4.45 -8.63 13.88
N GLY A 38 4.49 -7.34 14.19
CA GLY A 38 5.14 -6.82 15.40
C GLY A 38 6.65 -6.62 15.28
N GLU A 39 7.26 -7.00 14.16
CA GLU A 39 8.66 -6.72 13.83
C GLU A 39 8.77 -5.38 13.08
N ILE A 40 9.84 -4.63 13.36
CA ILE A 40 10.16 -3.38 12.67
C ILE A 40 10.96 -3.75 11.42
N ILE A 41 10.37 -3.52 10.25
CA ILE A 41 11.05 -3.78 8.96
C ILE A 41 11.76 -2.52 8.46
N ASP A 42 11.18 -1.35 8.70
CA ASP A 42 11.73 -0.09 8.19
C ASP A 42 11.28 1.11 9.03
N VAL A 43 12.10 2.16 9.02
CA VAL A 43 11.87 3.42 9.71
C VAL A 43 12.16 4.57 8.74
N LYS A 44 11.11 5.27 8.32
CA LYS A 44 11.23 6.44 7.45
C LYS A 44 11.26 7.72 8.29
N ASN A 45 12.40 8.41 8.25
CA ASN A 45 12.66 9.65 9.00
C ASN A 45 12.55 10.91 8.16
N GLU A 46 12.59 10.76 6.84
CA GLU A 46 12.53 11.89 5.93
C GLU A 46 11.07 12.19 5.58
N PRO A 47 10.69 13.47 5.53
CA PRO A 47 9.38 13.85 5.02
C PRO A 47 9.28 13.50 3.54
N GLY A 48 8.19 12.83 3.15
CA GLY A 48 8.04 12.32 1.80
C GLY A 48 6.81 11.46 1.61
N ILE A 49 6.56 11.09 0.36
CA ILE A 49 5.51 10.13 -0.01
C ILE A 49 6.19 8.77 -0.13
N TYR A 50 5.67 7.79 0.59
CA TYR A 50 6.18 6.43 0.60
C TYR A 50 5.12 5.44 0.19
N PHE A 51 5.57 4.33 -0.35
CA PHE A 51 4.74 3.19 -0.71
C PHE A 51 4.99 2.06 0.28
N LYS A 52 3.92 1.56 0.92
CA LYS A 52 3.93 0.33 1.71
C LYS A 52 3.26 -0.76 0.88
N ALA A 53 4.01 -1.76 0.49
CA ALA A 53 3.40 -2.89 -0.18
C ALA A 53 2.50 -3.70 0.79
N PRO A 54 1.29 -4.10 0.37
CA PRO A 54 0.34 -4.79 1.23
C PRO A 54 0.73 -6.24 1.52
N PHE A 55 1.65 -6.82 0.75
CA PHE A 55 2.08 -8.20 0.90
C PHE A 55 3.59 -8.34 1.03
N ALA A 56 4.02 -9.39 1.73
CA ALA A 56 5.42 -9.60 2.11
C ALA A 56 6.39 -9.88 0.96
N PHE A 57 5.86 -10.20 -0.23
CA PHE A 57 6.63 -10.54 -1.43
C PHE A 57 6.86 -9.36 -2.37
N PHE A 58 6.34 -8.18 -2.03
CA PHE A 58 6.64 -6.94 -2.73
C PHE A 58 7.58 -6.12 -1.83
N ASP A 59 8.89 -6.37 -1.94
CA ASP A 59 9.89 -5.48 -1.36
C ASP A 59 10.13 -4.35 -2.38
N ALA A 60 9.65 -3.14 -2.05
CA ALA A 60 9.91 -1.90 -2.78
C ALA A 60 10.34 -0.82 -1.79
#